data_AF-A0A9E4TN20-F1
#
_entry.id   AF-A0A9E4TN20-F1
#
_cell.length_a   1.000
_cell.length_b   1.000
_cell.length_c   1.000
_cell.angle_alpha   90.00
_cell.angle_beta   90.00
_cell.angle_gamma   90.00
#
_symmetry.space_group_name_H-M   'P 1'
#
loop_
_entity.id
_entity.type
_entity.pdbx_description
1 polymer ?
#
loop_
_entity_poly.entity_id
_entity_poly.type
_entity_poly.pdbx_seq_one_letter_code
_entity_poly.pdbx_strand_id
1 'polypeptide(L)' 'MTDVGRVLGTDPAHPLDFWVGVGEESYLQLDDIVAVETDVPGREKITLYGVVDMVRAKYEGARFDSDVFRAAEGVLP' A
#
# COMPACT_ATOMS: atom_id res chain seq x y z
N MET A 1 13.56 -0.48 13.16
CA MET A 1 12.73 -0.54 11.95
C MET A 1 12.05 0.80 11.79
N THR A 2 11.98 1.33 10.58
CA THR A 2 11.31 2.60 10.30
C THR A 2 9.86 2.31 9.96
N ASP A 3 8.93 3.03 10.57
CA ASP A 3 7.51 2.93 10.21
C ASP A 3 7.27 3.65 8.88
N VAL A 4 6.73 2.94 7.90
CA VAL A 4 6.57 3.42 6.51
C VAL A 4 5.10 3.45 6.05
N GLY A 5 4.17 2.92 6.85
CA GLY A 5 2.79 2.79 6.40
C GLY A 5 1.91 1.83 7.20
N ARG A 6 0.72 1.55 6.66
CA ARG A 6 -0.27 0.65 7.27
C ARG A 6 -0.85 -0.29 6.23
N VAL A 7 -1.25 -1.49 6.65
CA VAL A 7 -1.98 -2.42 5.78
C VAL A 7 -3.36 -1.82 5.45
N LEU A 8 -3.70 -1.79 4.16
CA LEU A 8 -5.00 -1.30 3.67
C LEU A 8 -6.06 -2.38 3.83
N GLY A 9 -7.23 -2.00 4.36
CA GLY A 9 -8.43 -2.85 4.39
C GLY A 9 -9.39 -2.61 3.22
N THR A 10 -9.12 -1.61 2.37
CA THR A 10 -10.00 -1.17 1.28
C THR A 10 -9.71 -1.86 -0.06
N ASP A 11 -8.52 -2.43 -0.21
CA ASP A 11 -8.15 -3.28 -1.33
C ASP A 11 -8.17 -4.76 -0.90
N PRO A 12 -8.32 -5.70 -1.85
CA PRO A 12 -8.31 -7.12 -1.53
C PRO A 12 -7.04 -7.51 -0.77
N ALA A 13 -7.23 -8.22 0.34
CA ALA A 13 -6.15 -8.83 1.12
C ALA A 13 -6.38 -10.34 1.17
N HIS A 14 -5.33 -11.09 0.88
CA HIS A 14 -5.21 -12.54 1.08
C HIS A 14 -4.22 -12.80 2.22
N PRO A 15 -4.23 -14.01 2.83
CA PRO A 15 -3.32 -14.30 3.95
C PRO A 15 -1.83 -14.09 3.65
N LEU A 16 -1.43 -14.16 2.38
CA LEU A 16 -0.03 -13.99 1.94
C LEU A 16 0.22 -12.70 1.14
N ASP A 17 -0.85 -12.01 0.70
CA ASP A 17 -0.75 -10.83 -0.16
C ASP A 17 -1.64 -9.72 0.39
N PHE A 18 -1.09 -8.54 0.63
CA PHE A 18 -1.87 -7.39 1.10
C PHE A 18 -1.26 -6.09 0.59
N TRP A 19 -2.07 -5.04 0.59
CA TRP A 19 -1.62 -3.72 0.19
C TRP A 19 -1.16 -2.90 1.40
N VAL A 20 -0.10 -2.11 1.21
CA VAL A 20 0.37 -1.14 2.21
C VAL A 20 0.11 0.27 1.68
N GLY A 21 -0.62 1.06 2.47
CA GLY A 21 -0.69 2.50 2.28
C GLY A 21 0.59 3.10 2.81
N VAL A 22 1.39 3.68 1.91
CA VAL A 22 2.66 4.32 2.24
C VAL A 22 2.39 5.69 2.86
N GLY A 23 3.03 5.96 4.00
CA GLY A 23 2.87 7.23 4.71
C GLY A 23 3.50 8.41 3.97
N GLU A 24 3.16 9.62 4.39
CA GLU A 24 3.81 10.84 3.91
C GLU A 24 5.34 10.77 4.13
N GLU A 25 6.11 11.34 3.20
CA GLU A 25 7.59 11.33 3.21
C GLU A 25 8.23 9.92 3.23
N SER A 26 7.44 8.86 2.95
CA SER A 26 7.91 7.48 2.85
C SER A 26 7.77 6.96 1.43
N TYR A 27 8.54 5.93 1.09
CA TYR A 27 8.41 5.20 -0.17
C TYR A 27 8.71 3.72 0.06
N LEU A 28 8.19 2.89 -0.84
CA LEU A 28 8.53 1.47 -0.97
C LEU A 28 8.82 1.18 -2.45
N GLN A 29 9.80 0.31 -2.71
CA GLN A 29 10.22 -0.09 -4.05
C GLN A 29 10.18 -1.61 -4.18
N LEU A 30 10.23 -2.10 -5.42
CA LEU A 30 10.37 -3.53 -5.67
C LEU A 30 11.58 -4.10 -4.92
N ASP A 31 11.42 -5.34 -4.45
CA ASP A 31 12.41 -6.10 -3.68
C ASP A 31 12.69 -5.59 -2.25
N ASP A 32 12.04 -4.51 -1.80
CA ASP A 32 12.11 -4.11 -0.39
C ASP A 32 11.50 -5.20 0.50
N ILE A 33 12.17 -5.47 1.62
CA ILE A 33 11.64 -6.37 2.66
C ILE A 33 10.90 -5.55 3.71
N VAL A 34 9.63 -5.87 3.90
CA VAL A 34 8.76 -5.23 4.90
C VAL A 34 8.47 -6.18 6.05
N ALA A 35 8.32 -5.61 7.24
CA ALA A 35 7.86 -6.30 8.43
C ALA A 35 6.52 -5.72 8.86
N VAL A 36 5.51 -6.57 9.01
CA VAL A 36 4.18 -6.19 9.50
C VAL A 36 3.95 -6.84 10.85
N GLU A 37 3.75 -6.00 11.86
CA GLU A 37 3.30 -6.44 13.17
C GLU A 37 1.77 -6.41 13.23
N THR A 38 1.16 -7.52 13.62
CA THR A 38 -0.29 -7.62 13.75
C THR A 38 -0.70 -8.37 15.01
N ASP A 39 -1.73 -7.86 15.68
CA ASP A 39 -2.33 -8.49 16.84
C ASP A 39 -3.30 -9.58 16.39
N VAL A 40 -3.11 -10.80 16.89
CA VAL A 40 -3.96 -11.94 16.55
C VAL A 40 -4.73 -12.38 17.80
N PRO A 41 -6.07 -12.44 17.76
CA PRO A 41 -6.86 -12.86 18.91
C PRO A 41 -6.40 -14.21 19.48
N GLY A 42 -6.13 -14.24 20.79
CA GLY A 42 -5.69 -15.44 21.50
C GLY A 42 -4.23 -15.86 21.24
N ARG A 43 -3.42 -15.00 20.62
CA ARG A 43 -1.99 -15.21 20.42
C ARG A 43 -1.20 -13.97 20.82
N GLU A 44 0.10 -14.15 21.00
CA GLU A 44 1.02 -13.02 21.04
C GLU A 44 1.06 -12.32 19.67
N LYS A 45 1.45 -11.05 19.68
CA LYS A 45 1.68 -10.27 18.46
C LYS A 45 2.64 -11.03 17.54
N ILE A 46 2.27 -11.13 16.27
CA ILE A 46 3.09 -11.81 15.26
C ILE A 46 3.73 -10.78 14.33
N THR A 47 4.91 -11.14 13.82
CA THR A 47 5.60 -10.38 12.77
C THR A 47 5.61 -11.20 11.49
N LEU A 48 5.04 -10.63 10.43
CA LEU A 48 5.04 -11.17 9.08
C LEU A 48 6.12 -10.45 8.28
N TYR A 49 6.92 -11.18 7.52
CA TYR A 49 7.88 -10.62 6.58
C TYR A 49 7.41 -10.87 5.16
N GLY A 50 7.46 -9.84 4.32
CA GLY A 50 7.08 -9.91 2.92
C GLY A 50 8.07 -9.15 2.04
N VAL A 51 8.02 -9.41 0.74
CA VAL A 51 8.76 -8.66 -0.28
C VAL A 51 7.78 -7.81 -1.07
N VAL A 52 8.17 -6.59 -1.40
CA VAL A 52 7.39 -5.73 -2.30
C VAL A 52 7.55 -6.22 -3.72
N ASP A 53 6.47 -6.73 -4.30
CA ASP A 53 6.43 -7.26 -5.68
C ASP A 53 5.70 -6.32 -6.66
N MET A 54 4.93 -5.36 -6.14
CA MET A 54 4.17 -4.39 -6.90
C MET A 54 4.09 -3.04 -6.19
N VAL A 55 4.30 -1.96 -6.94
CA VAL A 55 4.08 -0.57 -6.47
C VAL A 55 3.12 0.12 -7.43
N ARG A 56 2.06 0.73 -6.89
CA ARG A 56 1.12 1.55 -7.65
C ARG A 56 0.81 2.84 -6.90
N ALA A 57 0.67 3.93 -7.62
CA ALA A 57 0.17 5.19 -7.07
C ALA A 57 -1.30 5.31 -7.42
N LYS A 58 -2.19 5.23 -6.42
CA LYS A 58 -3.60 5.57 -6.57
C LYS A 58 -3.84 6.91 -5.89
N TYR A 59 -4.31 7.90 -6.64
CA TYR A 59 -4.86 9.11 -6.05
C TYR A 59 -6.27 8.82 -5.56
N GLU A 60 -6.57 9.06 -4.28
CA GLU A 60 -7.92 8.92 -3.74
C GLU A 60 -8.90 9.74 -4.60
N GLY A 61 -9.82 9.06 -5.29
CA GLY A 61 -10.86 9.68 -6.12
C GLY A 61 -10.68 9.54 -7.64
N ALA A 62 -9.52 9.12 -8.15
CA ALA A 62 -9.32 8.85 -9.58
C ALA A 62 -9.11 7.35 -9.83
N ARG A 63 -10.08 6.69 -10.48
CA ARG A 63 -9.98 5.27 -10.87
C ARG A 63 -9.05 5.01 -12.05
N PHE A 64 -8.33 6.02 -12.53
CA PHE A 64 -7.47 5.93 -13.70
C PHE A 64 -6.07 6.42 -13.36
N ASP A 65 -5.14 5.47 -13.25
CA ASP A 65 -3.72 5.68 -12.90
C ASP A 65 -2.96 6.57 -13.90
N SER A 66 -3.57 6.98 -15.03
CA SER A 66 -2.95 7.81 -16.07
C SER A 66 -3.68 9.12 -16.40
N ASP A 67 -4.86 9.37 -15.84
CA ASP A 67 -5.74 10.47 -16.29
C ASP A 67 -5.72 11.71 -15.39
N VAL A 68 -5.02 11.67 -14.25
CA VAL A 68 -4.99 12.80 -13.30
C VAL A 68 -4.39 14.06 -13.93
N PHE A 69 -3.35 13.92 -14.74
CA PHE A 69 -2.77 15.06 -15.48
C PHE A 69 -3.71 15.58 -16.57
N ARG A 70 -4.42 14.70 -17.27
CA ARG A 70 -5.36 15.07 -18.35
C ARG A 70 -6.67 15.67 -17.86
N ALA A 71 -7.13 15.27 -16.67
CA ALA A 71 -8.27 15.87 -15.98
C ALA A 71 -7.93 17.26 -15.43
N ALA A 72 -6.72 17.44 -14.87
CA ALA A 72 -6.24 18.77 -14.44
C ALA A 72 -6.09 19.75 -15.63
N GLU A 73 -5.77 19.24 -16.83
CA GLU A 73 -5.71 20.01 -18.08
C GLU A 73 -7.09 20.21 -18.75
N GLY A 74 -8.18 19.65 -18.20
CA GLY A 74 -9.54 19.79 -18.74
C GLY A 74 -9.79 19.05 -20.06
N VAL A 75 -8.96 18.05 -20.38
CA VAL A 75 -9.02 17.29 -21.65
C VAL A 75 -9.86 16.01 -21.51
N LEU A 76 -10.31 15.70 -20.30
CA LEU A 76 -11.23 14.60 -19.99
C LEU A 76 -12.50 15.17 -19.32
N PRO A 77 -13.71 14.63 -19.63
CA PRO A 77 -14.97 15.10 -19.07
C PRO A 77 -15.13 14.78 -17.57
#